data_AF-A0A4U9HMY0-F1
#
_entry.id   AF-A0A4U9HMY0-F1
#
_cell.length_a   1.000
_cell.length_b   1.000
_cell.length_c   1.000
_cell.angle_alpha   90.00
_cell.angle_beta   90.00
_cell.angle_gamma   90.00
#
_symmetry.space_group_name_H-M   'P 1'
#
loop_
_entity.id
_entity.type
_entity.pdbx_description
1 polymer ?
#
loop_
_entity_poly.entity_id
_entity_poly.type
_entity_poly.pdbx_seq_one_letter_code
_entity_poly.pdbx_strand_id
1 'polypeptide(L)'
;MMLHLTQGMIIDQRAILRRLAELQYTRNDQAFQRGTFRVRGEVIDIFPAESDDFALRVELFDEEVERLSLFDPLTGQVESIIQRFTVYPKTHYVTPRERIVQAMEDIKVELADRRKTLLDNNKLLEEQRISQRTQFDLEMMNELGYCSGIENYSRYLSGRGPGEAPPTLFDYLPADGLLVVDESHVTIPQIGGMYRGRPGA
;
A
#
# COMPACT_ATOMS: atom_id res chain seq x y z
N MET A 1 1.90 -8.74 0.85
CA MET A 1 2.35 -8.81 2.26
C MET A 1 1.14 -8.62 3.15
N MET A 2 0.95 -9.44 4.19
CA MET A 2 -0.16 -9.33 5.16
C MET A 2 0.36 -9.68 6.56
N LEU A 3 -0.37 -9.30 7.60
CA LEU A 3 -0.16 -9.76 8.97
C LEU A 3 -1.33 -10.68 9.35
N HIS A 4 -1.04 -11.96 9.46
CA HIS A 4 -2.00 -12.95 9.96
C HIS A 4 -1.76 -13.13 11.46
N LEU A 5 -2.83 -13.02 12.23
CA LEU A 5 -2.83 -13.26 13.68
C LEU A 5 -3.85 -14.35 13.97
N THR A 6 -3.48 -15.29 14.81
CA THR A 6 -4.35 -16.37 15.29
C THR A 6 -4.12 -16.50 16.78
N GLN A 7 -5.18 -16.75 17.55
CA GLN A 7 -5.06 -17.07 18.96
C GLN A 7 -4.16 -18.30 19.15
N GLY A 8 -3.24 -18.25 20.12
CA GLY A 8 -2.22 -19.27 20.37
C GLY A 8 -1.00 -19.22 19.42
N MET A 9 -0.93 -18.22 18.54
CA MET A 9 0.25 -18.03 17.69
C MET A 9 1.44 -17.57 18.53
N ILE A 10 2.58 -18.26 18.40
CA ILE A 10 3.85 -17.83 18.97
C ILE A 10 4.44 -16.72 18.11
N ILE A 11 4.41 -15.50 18.62
CA ILE A 11 4.96 -14.30 17.98
C ILE A 11 5.20 -13.22 19.02
N ASP A 12 6.41 -12.65 19.02
CA ASP A 12 6.75 -11.57 19.93
C ASP A 12 6.15 -10.22 19.50
N GLN A 13 6.00 -9.30 20.45
CA GLN A 13 5.47 -7.96 20.20
C GLN A 13 6.24 -7.22 19.09
N ARG A 14 7.58 -7.26 19.11
CA ARG A 14 8.42 -6.50 18.17
C ARG A 14 8.24 -6.99 16.74
N ALA A 15 8.01 -8.28 16.53
CA ALA A 15 7.72 -8.87 15.24
C ALA A 15 6.39 -8.32 14.68
N ILE A 16 5.35 -8.23 15.50
CA ILE A 16 4.06 -7.62 15.13
C ILE A 16 4.27 -6.14 14.74
N LEU A 17 4.97 -5.36 15.58
CA LEU A 17 5.18 -3.93 15.31
C LEU A 17 5.99 -3.70 14.03
N ARG A 18 7.04 -4.50 13.79
CA ARG A 18 7.83 -4.45 12.55
C ARG A 18 6.95 -4.76 11.35
N ARG A 19 6.11 -5.79 11.44
CA ARG A 19 5.21 -6.16 10.35
C ARG A 19 4.16 -5.08 10.07
N LEU A 20 3.63 -4.42 11.10
CA LEU A 20 2.74 -3.28 10.94
C LEU A 20 3.42 -2.10 10.25
N ALA A 21 4.68 -1.80 10.59
CA ALA A 21 5.47 -0.77 9.92
C ALA A 21 5.72 -1.11 8.43
N GLU A 22 6.02 -2.38 8.13
CA GLU A 22 6.14 -2.87 6.74
C GLU A 22 4.82 -2.74 5.95
N LEU A 23 3.68 -2.88 6.63
CA LEU A 23 2.35 -2.65 6.08
C LEU A 23 1.96 -1.16 6.03
N GLN A 24 2.91 -0.27 6.34
CA GLN A 24 2.78 1.18 6.37
C GLN A 24 1.82 1.74 7.42
N TYR A 25 1.59 1.00 8.50
CA TYR A 25 0.88 1.53 9.66
C TYR A 25 1.82 2.43 10.47
N THR A 26 1.25 3.50 11.03
CA THR A 26 1.99 4.45 11.87
C THR A 26 1.66 4.22 13.34
N ARG A 27 2.68 4.18 14.20
CA ARG A 27 2.44 4.19 15.65
C ARG A 27 1.90 5.55 16.07
N ASN A 28 0.75 5.58 16.72
CA ASN A 28 0.18 6.80 17.29
C ASN A 28 -0.57 6.50 18.60
N ASP A 29 0.10 6.73 19.72
CA ASP A 29 -0.45 6.44 21.05
C ASP A 29 -1.52 7.48 21.50
N GLN A 30 -1.54 8.66 20.87
CA GLN A 30 -2.45 9.77 21.23
C GLN A 30 -3.72 9.79 20.37
N ALA A 31 -3.56 9.78 19.04
CA ALA A 31 -4.66 9.84 18.10
C ALA A 31 -4.82 8.49 17.40
N PHE A 32 -5.80 7.71 17.87
CA PHE A 32 -6.08 6.38 17.33
C PHE A 32 -7.07 6.50 16.16
N GLN A 33 -6.54 6.38 14.95
CA GLN A 33 -7.28 6.54 13.69
C GLN A 33 -6.92 5.44 12.68
N ARG A 34 -7.67 5.30 11.60
CA ARG A 34 -7.45 4.27 10.57
C ARG A 34 -6.00 4.25 10.08
N GLY A 35 -5.43 3.07 9.91
CA GLY A 35 -4.05 2.88 9.47
C GLY A 35 -3.00 3.23 10.54
N THR A 36 -3.39 3.26 11.82
CA THR A 36 -2.47 3.44 12.95
C THR A 36 -2.57 2.29 13.95
N PHE A 37 -1.55 2.17 14.79
CA PHE A 37 -1.57 1.27 15.95
C PHE A 37 -1.01 1.97 17.18
N ARG A 38 -1.34 1.47 18.36
CA ARG A 38 -0.81 1.93 19.66
C ARG A 38 -0.46 0.74 20.54
N VAL A 39 0.45 0.94 21.48
CA VAL A 39 0.95 -0.12 22.36
C VAL A 39 0.78 0.27 23.82
N ARG A 40 0.16 -0.59 24.61
CA ARG A 40 -0.08 -0.40 26.05
C ARG A 40 0.29 -1.68 26.80
N GLY A 41 1.54 -1.76 27.24
CA GLY A 41 2.07 -2.99 27.85
C GLY A 41 2.08 -4.12 26.82
N GLU A 42 1.36 -5.21 27.12
CA GLU A 42 1.23 -6.39 26.26
C GLU A 42 0.05 -6.29 25.29
N VAL A 43 -0.68 -5.18 25.31
CA VAL A 43 -1.81 -4.91 24.43
C VAL A 43 -1.39 -4.06 23.24
N ILE A 44 -1.67 -4.54 22.03
CA ILE A 44 -1.51 -3.81 20.78
C ILE A 44 -2.90 -3.56 20.20
N ASP A 45 -3.31 -2.30 20.15
CA ASP A 45 -4.52 -1.89 19.43
C ASP A 45 -4.12 -1.46 18.02
N ILE A 46 -4.76 -2.04 17.01
CA ILE A 46 -4.52 -1.79 15.59
C ILE A 46 -5.85 -1.32 14.99
N PHE A 47 -5.86 -0.17 14.31
CA PHE A 47 -7.03 0.28 13.57
C PHE A 47 -6.81 -0.04 12.07
N PRO A 48 -7.41 -1.12 11.54
CA PRO A 48 -7.17 -1.55 10.17
C PRO A 48 -7.54 -0.46 9.15
N ALA A 49 -6.78 -0.34 8.07
CA ALA A 49 -7.01 0.66 7.03
C ALA A 49 -8.32 0.40 6.26
N GLU A 50 -8.72 -0.86 6.16
CA GLU A 50 -9.91 -1.37 5.48
C GLU A 50 -11.18 -1.32 6.35
N SER A 51 -11.06 -1.12 7.67
CA SER A 51 -12.20 -1.18 8.60
C SER A 51 -12.73 0.21 8.91
N ASP A 52 -14.02 0.46 8.73
CA ASP A 52 -14.67 1.74 9.09
C ASP A 52 -15.17 1.76 10.54
N ASP A 53 -15.52 0.60 11.10
CA ASP A 53 -16.33 0.54 12.32
C ASP A 53 -15.58 -0.05 13.52
N PHE A 54 -14.59 -0.91 13.31
CA PHE A 54 -13.93 -1.65 14.39
C PHE A 54 -12.40 -1.59 14.32
N ALA A 55 -11.78 -1.65 15.48
CA ALA A 55 -10.35 -1.86 15.66
C ALA A 55 -10.08 -3.27 16.22
N LEU A 56 -8.88 -3.77 15.96
CA LEU A 56 -8.39 -5.03 16.51
C LEU A 56 -7.56 -4.76 17.76
N ARG A 57 -7.87 -5.44 18.85
CA ARG A 57 -7.02 -5.54 20.03
C ARG A 57 -6.36 -6.90 20.08
N VAL A 58 -5.03 -6.89 20.15
CA VAL A 58 -4.18 -8.06 20.30
C VAL A 58 -3.61 -8.03 21.71
N GLU A 59 -4.00 -9.00 22.53
CA GLU A 59 -3.46 -9.21 23.86
C GLU A 59 -2.43 -10.33 23.77
N LEU A 60 -1.20 -10.03 24.16
CA LEU A 60 -0.11 -10.99 24.24
C LEU A 60 0.07 -11.47 25.68
N PHE A 61 0.57 -12.69 25.84
CA PHE A 61 1.11 -13.20 27.09
C PHE A 61 2.48 -13.80 26.77
N ASP A 62 3.54 -13.20 27.29
CA ASP A 62 4.93 -13.47 26.87
C ASP A 62 5.13 -13.37 25.34
N GLU A 63 5.30 -14.51 24.66
CA GLU A 63 5.50 -14.61 23.20
C GLU A 63 4.30 -15.26 22.49
N GLU A 64 3.11 -15.27 23.11
CA GLU A 64 1.91 -15.89 22.57
C GLU A 64 0.76 -14.89 22.41
N VAL A 65 0.01 -14.98 21.31
CA VAL A 65 -1.26 -14.27 21.15
C VAL A 65 -2.33 -14.93 22.03
N GLU A 66 -2.51 -14.39 23.24
CA GLU A 66 -3.49 -14.88 24.20
C GLU A 66 -4.92 -14.64 23.71
N ARG A 67 -5.20 -13.45 23.17
CA ARG A 67 -6.56 -13.06 22.76
C ARG A 67 -6.59 -12.03 21.64
N LEU A 68 -7.56 -12.20 20.74
CA LEU A 68 -7.92 -11.23 19.72
C LEU A 68 -9.35 -10.76 19.96
N SER A 69 -9.57 -9.46 19.98
CA SER A 69 -10.91 -8.87 20.11
C SER A 69 -11.13 -7.72 19.15
N LEU A 70 -12.36 -7.63 18.62
CA LEU A 70 -12.81 -6.48 17.86
C LEU A 70 -13.53 -5.53 18.80
N PHE A 71 -13.24 -4.24 18.69
CA PHE A 71 -13.81 -3.22 19.56
C PHE A 71 -14.07 -1.93 18.80
N ASP A 72 -15.06 -1.17 19.25
CA ASP A 72 -15.36 0.17 18.74
C ASP A 72 -14.22 1.14 19.13
N PRO A 73 -13.50 1.75 18.17
CA PRO A 73 -12.35 2.62 18.44
C PRO A 73 -12.73 3.93 19.14
N LEU A 74 -13.99 4.37 19.06
CA LEU A 74 -14.51 5.58 19.67
C LEU A 74 -14.94 5.33 21.12
N THR A 75 -15.72 4.28 21.37
CA THR A 75 -16.28 3.99 22.70
C THR A 75 -15.41 3.06 23.55
N GLY A 76 -14.55 2.26 22.90
CA GLY A 76 -13.74 1.22 23.55
C GLY A 76 -14.52 -0.06 23.89
N GLN A 77 -15.80 -0.15 23.52
CA GLN A 77 -16.62 -1.32 23.77
C GLN A 77 -16.15 -2.50 22.93
N VAL A 78 -15.89 -3.64 23.58
CA VAL A 78 -15.58 -4.89 22.89
C VAL A 78 -16.85 -5.46 22.27
N GLU A 79 -16.83 -5.67 20.96
CA GLU A 79 -17.95 -6.24 20.20
C GLU A 79 -17.89 -7.77 20.17
N SER A 80 -16.70 -8.32 19.90
CA SER A 80 -16.53 -9.77 19.76
C SER A 80 -15.10 -10.23 20.04
N ILE A 81 -14.96 -11.51 20.40
CA ILE A 81 -13.69 -12.22 20.50
C ILE A 81 -13.59 -13.13 19.28
N ILE A 82 -12.43 -13.14 18.63
CA ILE A 82 -12.22 -13.86 17.38
C ILE A 82 -11.00 -14.77 17.48
N GLN A 83 -10.98 -15.84 16.69
CA GLN A 83 -9.88 -16.81 16.68
C GLN A 83 -8.73 -16.39 15.77
N ARG A 84 -9.02 -15.64 14.71
CA ARG A 84 -8.03 -15.20 13.72
C ARG A 84 -8.43 -13.87 13.10
N PHE A 85 -7.44 -13.07 12.72
CA PHE A 85 -7.62 -11.83 11.99
C PHE A 85 -6.47 -11.64 10.99
N THR A 86 -6.77 -11.02 9.85
CA THR A 86 -5.74 -10.62 8.88
C THR A 86 -5.76 -9.11 8.74
N VAL A 87 -4.64 -8.47 9.06
CA VAL A 87 -4.46 -7.03 8.84
C VAL A 87 -3.86 -6.83 7.45
N TYR A 88 -4.57 -6.07 6.61
CA TYR A 88 -4.13 -5.73 5.26
C TYR A 88 -3.25 -4.47 5.24
N PRO A 89 -2.40 -4.30 4.21
CA PRO A 89 -1.60 -3.10 4.05
C PRO A 89 -2.44 -1.82 3.95
N LYS A 90 -1.90 -0.70 4.43
CA LYS A 90 -2.54 0.61 4.35
C LYS A 90 -2.75 1.11 2.92
N THR A 91 -1.94 0.65 1.97
CA THR A 91 -1.97 1.08 0.55
C THR A 91 -1.79 -0.11 -0.40
N HIS A 92 -2.32 0.02 -1.62
CA HIS A 92 -2.15 -0.99 -2.67
C HIS A 92 -0.73 -1.05 -3.25
N TYR A 93 0.12 -0.06 -2.94
CA TYR A 93 1.52 0.01 -3.41
C TYR A 93 2.53 -0.50 -2.38
N VAL A 94 2.10 -1.17 -1.30
CA VAL A 94 3.03 -1.77 -0.35
C VAL A 94 3.86 -2.84 -1.04
N THR A 95 5.17 -2.60 -1.09
CA THR A 95 6.13 -3.37 -1.85
C THR A 95 7.30 -3.77 -0.92
N PRO A 96 7.82 -5.02 -0.99
CA PRO A 96 8.99 -5.42 -0.21
C PRO A 96 10.21 -4.53 -0.47
N ARG A 97 11.06 -4.34 0.54
CA ARG A 97 12.25 -3.47 0.45
C ARG A 97 13.18 -3.84 -0.71
N GLU A 98 13.43 -5.13 -0.90
CA GLU A 98 14.27 -5.65 -1.99
C GLU A 98 13.77 -5.21 -3.36
N ARG A 99 12.45 -5.27 -3.56
CA ARG A 99 11.80 -4.86 -4.80
C ARG A 99 11.87 -3.35 -5.01
N ILE A 100 11.77 -2.55 -3.95
CA ILE A 100 11.97 -1.10 -4.01
C ILE A 100 13.40 -0.78 -4.45
N VAL A 101 14.41 -1.42 -3.84
CA VAL A 101 15.82 -1.21 -4.20
C VAL A 101 16.07 -1.55 -5.67
N GLN A 102 15.54 -2.68 -6.14
CA GLN A 102 15.66 -3.05 -7.55
C GLN A 102 14.98 -2.04 -8.48
N ALA A 103 13.73 -1.65 -8.15
CA ALA A 103 12.99 -0.65 -8.91
C ALA A 103 13.74 0.70 -9.00
N MET A 104 14.38 1.13 -7.91
CA MET A 104 15.18 2.36 -7.88
C MET A 104 16.34 2.32 -8.88
N GLU A 105 17.02 1.18 -9.04
CA GLU A 105 18.09 1.05 -10.03
C GLU A 105 17.54 1.15 -11.45
N ASP A 106 16.43 0.47 -11.75
CA ASP A 106 15.80 0.53 -13.07
C ASP A 106 15.28 1.95 -13.41
N ILE A 107 14.77 2.69 -12.40
CA ILE A 107 14.33 4.09 -12.55
C ILE A 107 15.52 5.00 -12.83
N LYS A 108 16.67 4.80 -12.16
CA LYS A 108 17.87 5.61 -12.41
C LYS A 108 18.38 5.43 -13.84
N VAL A 109 18.31 4.22 -14.39
CA VAL A 109 18.69 3.93 -15.77
C VAL A 109 17.77 4.69 -16.75
N GLU A 110 16.44 4.57 -16.60
CA GLU A 110 15.51 5.30 -17.48
C GLU A 110 15.63 6.82 -17.34
N LEU A 111 15.87 7.32 -16.12
CA LEU A 111 16.12 8.73 -15.89
C LEU A 111 17.35 9.20 -16.66
N ALA A 112 18.46 8.44 -16.64
CA ALA A 112 19.67 8.81 -17.38
C ALA A 112 19.41 8.91 -18.90
N ASP A 113 18.71 7.94 -19.47
CA ASP A 113 18.35 7.94 -20.90
C ASP A 113 17.40 9.10 -21.25
N ARG A 114 16.42 9.37 -20.37
CA ARG A 114 15.47 10.45 -20.56
C ARG A 114 16.14 11.82 -20.48
N ARG A 115 17.06 12.00 -19.53
CA ARG A 115 17.88 13.21 -19.39
C ARG A 115 18.67 13.47 -20.66
N LYS A 116 19.39 12.46 -21.15
CA LYS A 116 20.14 12.56 -22.41
C LYS A 116 19.25 13.02 -23.56
N THR A 117 18.09 12.38 -23.73
CA THR A 117 17.12 12.76 -24.77
C THR A 117 16.68 14.22 -24.65
N LEU A 118 16.41 14.71 -23.43
CA LEU A 118 15.98 16.10 -23.23
C LEU A 118 17.11 17.10 -23.51
N LEU A 119 18.34 16.80 -23.09
CA LEU A 119 19.52 17.62 -23.35
C LEU A 119 19.83 17.70 -24.85
N ASP A 120 19.81 16.56 -25.55
CA ASP A 120 20.04 16.49 -27.01
C ASP A 120 19.01 17.33 -27.79
N ASN A 121 17.83 17.56 -27.20
CA ASN A 121 16.76 18.39 -27.76
C ASN A 121 16.72 19.83 -27.19
N ASN A 122 17.76 20.28 -26.47
CA ASN A 122 17.85 21.59 -25.81
C ASN A 122 16.68 21.90 -24.83
N LYS A 123 16.05 20.87 -24.26
CA LYS A 123 14.98 20.99 -23.26
C LYS A 123 15.52 21.02 -21.83
N LEU A 124 16.31 22.07 -21.54
CA LEU A 124 17.08 22.19 -20.31
C LEU A 124 16.19 22.30 -19.06
N LEU A 125 15.06 23.02 -19.15
CA LEU A 125 14.16 23.20 -18.01
C LEU A 125 13.40 21.90 -17.68
N GLU A 126 12.95 21.18 -18.70
CA GLU A 126 12.29 19.89 -18.53
C GLU A 126 13.23 18.84 -17.97
N GLU A 127 14.49 18.82 -18.41
CA GLU A 127 15.53 17.96 -17.84
C GLU A 127 15.74 18.26 -16.36
N GLN A 128 15.92 19.54 -16.00
CA GLN A 128 16.11 19.91 -14.61
C GLN A 128 14.92 19.50 -13.75
N ARG A 129 13.69 19.73 -14.24
CA ARG A 129 12.45 19.41 -13.52
C ARG A 129 12.30 17.91 -13.27
N ILE A 130 12.52 17.07 -14.29
CA ILE A 130 12.39 15.61 -14.14
C ILE A 130 13.49 15.06 -13.23
N SER A 131 14.73 15.51 -13.39
CA SER A 131 15.86 15.08 -12.57
C SER A 131 15.64 15.39 -11.09
N GLN A 132 15.27 16.63 -10.75
CA GLN A 132 15.04 17.03 -9.37
C GLN A 132 13.90 16.26 -8.72
N ARG A 133 12.76 16.12 -9.42
CA ARG A 133 11.60 15.38 -8.90
C ARG A 133 11.95 13.92 -8.66
N THR A 134 12.50 13.24 -9.67
CA THR A 134 12.78 11.81 -9.57
C THR A 134 13.87 11.51 -8.54
N GLN A 135 14.91 12.34 -8.41
CA GLN A 135 15.93 12.15 -7.37
C GLN A 135 15.36 12.28 -5.97
N PHE A 136 14.53 13.29 -5.72
CA PHE A 136 13.83 13.44 -4.45
C PHE A 136 12.94 12.23 -4.15
N ASP A 137 12.16 11.76 -5.13
CA ASP A 137 11.30 10.59 -4.95
C ASP A 137 12.12 9.32 -4.64
N LEU A 138 13.26 9.14 -5.29
CA LEU A 138 14.18 8.01 -5.03
C LEU A 138 14.78 8.08 -3.62
N GLU A 139 15.12 9.26 -3.11
CA GLU A 139 15.55 9.45 -1.72
C GLU A 139 14.43 9.08 -0.75
N MET A 140 13.20 9.54 -1.00
CA MET A 140 12.05 9.20 -0.18
C MET A 140 11.76 7.69 -0.19
N MET A 141 11.82 7.03 -1.35
CA MET A 141 11.71 5.57 -1.44
C MET A 141 12.81 4.85 -0.68
N ASN A 142 14.03 5.40 -0.65
CA ASN A 142 15.14 4.81 0.10
C ASN A 142 14.93 4.88 1.60
N GLU A 143 14.54 6.05 2.12
CA GLU A 143 14.44 6.31 3.55
C GLU A 143 13.13 5.79 4.16
N LEU A 144 12.01 6.03 3.47
CA LEU A 144 10.67 5.73 4.00
C LEU A 144 10.04 4.49 3.38
N GLY A 145 10.59 3.96 2.28
CA GLY A 145 9.98 2.86 1.53
C GLY A 145 8.79 3.30 0.66
N TYR A 146 8.51 4.61 0.55
CA TYR A 146 7.51 5.17 -0.35
C TYR A 146 7.78 6.65 -0.67
N CYS A 147 7.13 7.17 -1.70
CA CYS A 147 7.14 8.60 -2.03
C CYS A 147 5.73 9.08 -2.36
N SER A 148 5.54 10.40 -2.45
CA SER A 148 4.32 10.96 -3.01
C SER A 148 4.28 10.67 -4.52
N GLY A 149 3.12 10.26 -5.03
CA GLY A 149 3.00 9.89 -6.45
C GLY A 149 3.64 8.54 -6.80
N ILE A 150 3.76 7.62 -5.84
CA ILE A 150 4.38 6.30 -6.03
C ILE A 150 3.75 5.49 -7.18
N GLU A 151 2.48 5.74 -7.50
CA GLU A 151 1.76 5.13 -8.61
C GLU A 151 2.40 5.38 -9.98
N ASN A 152 3.13 6.50 -10.14
CA ASN A 152 3.86 6.81 -11.37
C ASN A 152 5.03 5.84 -11.63
N TYR A 153 5.47 5.14 -10.58
CA TYR A 153 6.54 4.14 -10.62
C TYR A 153 5.99 2.71 -10.58
N SER A 154 4.66 2.52 -10.67
CA SER A 154 3.98 1.23 -10.52
C SER A 154 4.52 0.14 -11.44
N ARG A 155 4.90 0.45 -12.68
CA ARG A 155 5.56 -0.49 -13.60
C ARG A 155 6.78 -1.14 -12.96
N TYR A 156 7.67 -0.32 -12.41
CA TYR A 156 8.90 -0.79 -11.77
C TYR A 156 8.62 -1.56 -10.49
N LEU A 157 7.69 -1.08 -9.68
CA LEU A 157 7.35 -1.73 -8.41
C LEU A 157 6.69 -3.10 -8.63
N SER A 158 5.89 -3.24 -9.68
CA SER A 158 5.24 -4.50 -10.06
C SER A 158 6.10 -5.45 -10.90
N GLY A 159 7.27 -5.02 -11.37
CA GLY A 159 8.16 -5.83 -12.21
C GLY A 159 7.65 -6.13 -13.60
N ARG A 160 6.79 -5.23 -14.09
CA ARG A 160 6.24 -5.30 -15.44
C ARG A 160 7.17 -4.62 -16.45
N GLY A 161 7.19 -5.14 -17.67
CA GLY A 161 7.94 -4.59 -18.79
C GLY A 161 7.36 -3.27 -19.33
N PRO A 162 8.12 -2.52 -20.16
CA PRO A 162 7.57 -1.40 -20.91
C PRO A 162 6.37 -1.84 -21.79
N GLY A 163 5.25 -1.11 -21.71
CA GLY A 163 4.05 -1.38 -22.50
C GLY A 163 3.12 -2.46 -21.94
N GLU A 164 3.51 -3.16 -20.87
CA GLU A 164 2.61 -4.06 -20.17
C GLU A 164 1.52 -3.28 -19.42
N ALA A 165 0.32 -3.89 -19.35
CA ALA A 165 -0.81 -3.30 -18.64
C ALA A 165 -0.46 -3.09 -17.16
N PRO A 166 -1.04 -2.09 -16.47
CA PRO A 166 -0.92 -1.99 -15.02
C PRO A 166 -1.74 -3.11 -14.34
N PRO A 167 -1.45 -3.45 -13.07
CA PRO A 167 -2.37 -4.24 -12.26
C PRO A 167 -3.65 -3.44 -12.01
N THR A 168 -4.79 -4.14 -12.04
CA THR A 168 -6.13 -3.60 -11.88
C THR A 168 -6.94 -4.44 -10.89
N LEU A 169 -8.15 -4.00 -10.57
CA LEU A 169 -9.08 -4.80 -9.76
C LEU A 169 -9.37 -6.18 -10.39
N PHE A 170 -9.37 -6.28 -11.74
CA PHE A 170 -9.63 -7.54 -12.42
C PHE A 170 -8.60 -8.61 -12.12
N ASP A 171 -7.34 -8.23 -11.85
CA ASP A 171 -6.28 -9.17 -11.48
C ASP A 171 -6.52 -9.83 -10.09
N TYR A 172 -7.39 -9.26 -9.26
CA TYR A 172 -7.78 -9.81 -7.96
C TYR A 172 -9.02 -10.71 -8.02
N LEU A 173 -9.75 -10.70 -9.14
CA LEU A 173 -10.93 -11.53 -9.33
C LEU A 173 -10.52 -12.95 -9.76
N PRO A 174 -11.30 -13.97 -9.39
CA PRO A 174 -11.15 -15.31 -9.96
C PRO A 174 -11.25 -15.29 -11.49
N ALA A 175 -10.52 -16.19 -12.15
CA ALA A 175 -10.50 -16.29 -13.62
C ALA A 175 -11.88 -16.61 -14.22
N ASP A 176 -12.77 -17.21 -13.44
CA ASP A 176 -14.15 -17.56 -13.76
C ASP A 176 -15.17 -16.56 -13.18
N GLY A 177 -14.72 -15.36 -12.80
CA GLY A 177 -15.58 -14.31 -12.28
C GLY A 177 -16.64 -13.83 -13.29
N LEU A 178 -17.80 -13.41 -12.77
CA LEU A 178 -18.86 -12.78 -13.55
C LEU A 178 -18.77 -11.26 -13.43
N LEU A 179 -18.72 -10.56 -14.56
CA LEU A 179 -18.81 -9.10 -14.61
C LEU A 179 -20.22 -8.69 -15.10
N VAL A 180 -20.93 -7.92 -14.29
CA VAL A 180 -22.18 -7.26 -14.69
C VAL A 180 -21.88 -5.78 -14.91
N VAL A 181 -22.17 -5.29 -16.12
CA VAL A 181 -21.98 -3.88 -16.48
C VAL A 181 -23.34 -3.20 -16.52
N ASP A 182 -23.64 -2.44 -15.47
CA ASP A 182 -24.85 -1.62 -15.45
C ASP A 182 -24.76 -0.47 -16.47
N GLU A 183 -25.90 -0.14 -17.07
CA GLU A 183 -26.01 0.86 -18.13
C GLU A 183 -24.93 0.75 -19.21
N SER A 184 -24.71 -0.47 -19.73
CA SER A 184 -23.60 -0.80 -20.64
C SER A 184 -23.48 0.11 -21.87
N HIS A 185 -24.60 0.65 -22.36
CA HIS A 185 -24.63 1.60 -23.48
C HIS A 185 -23.92 2.94 -23.16
N VAL A 186 -23.76 3.28 -21.88
CA VAL A 186 -22.99 4.44 -21.39
C VAL A 186 -21.62 3.99 -20.85
N THR A 187 -21.61 2.93 -20.02
CA THR A 187 -20.42 2.51 -19.27
C THR A 187 -19.30 1.96 -20.16
N ILE A 188 -19.62 1.21 -21.22
CA ILE A 188 -18.60 0.66 -22.14
C ILE A 188 -17.88 1.77 -22.93
N PRO A 189 -18.58 2.74 -23.56
CA PRO A 189 -17.92 3.90 -24.17
C PRO A 189 -17.05 4.68 -23.19
N GLN A 190 -17.51 4.88 -21.95
CA GLN A 190 -16.76 5.60 -20.92
C GLN A 190 -15.42 4.92 -20.60
N ILE A 191 -15.41 3.59 -20.38
CA ILE A 191 -14.18 2.82 -20.14
C ILE A 191 -13.22 2.96 -21.32
N GLY A 192 -13.72 2.86 -22.56
CA GLY A 192 -12.92 3.06 -23.77
C GLY A 192 -12.31 4.47 -23.88
N GLY A 193 -12.96 5.48 -23.30
CA GLY A 193 -12.47 6.86 -23.25
C GLY A 193 -11.35 7.09 -22.23
N MET A 194 -11.34 6.36 -21.12
CA MET A 194 -10.40 6.59 -20.00
C MET A 194 -8.93 6.49 -20.42
N TYR A 195 -8.56 5.48 -21.22
CA TYR A 195 -7.18 5.32 -21.70
C TYR A 195 -6.72 6.48 -22.61
N ARG A 196 -7.64 7.06 -23.38
CA ARG A 196 -7.32 8.11 -24.37
C ARG A 196 -7.21 9.50 -23.75
N GLY A 197 -7.52 9.65 -22.45
CA GLY A 197 -7.52 10.95 -21.77
C GLY A 197 -8.51 11.96 -22.34
N ARG A 198 -9.53 11.52 -23.10
CA ARG A 198 -10.59 12.40 -23.63
C ARG A 198 -11.84 12.28 -22.76
N PRO A 199 -12.25 13.35 -22.05
CA PRO A 199 -13.58 13.42 -21.49
C PRO A 199 -14.57 13.75 -22.63
N GLY A 200 -15.42 12.78 -23.00
CA GLY A 200 -16.51 12.99 -23.95
C GLY A 200 -16.09 13.04 -25.43
N ALA A 201 -17.10 12.89 -26.28
CA ALA A 201 -17.03 12.85 -27.75
C ALA A 201 -16.23 13.99 -28.40
#